data_AF-A0A957D370-F1
#
_entry.id   AF-A0A957D370-F1
#
_cell.length_a   1.000
_cell.length_b   1.000
_cell.length_c   1.000
_cell.angle_alpha   90.00
_cell.angle_beta   90.00
_cell.angle_gamma   90.00
#
_symmetry.space_group_name_H-M   'P 1'
#
loop_
_entity.id
_entity.type
_entity.pdbx_description
1 polymer ?
#
loop_
_entity_poly.entity_id
_entity_poly.type
_entity_poly.pdbx_seq_one_letter_code
_entity_poly.pdbx_strand_id
1 'polypeptide(L)'
;DYLHTYVTRELLKKDVLVVETGCGAIASAKLGLLLGEAGLDKVGPGLREVCEAVGIPPVLHMGSCVDNTRILTVLTQMVEDGGLGDDIDQVPAVGLAPEWMSEKALSIGTYCVASGAYVIFGGSSPVSGMPDRMDESDLVAHFISEGWEKLYGGKMEFIPDPDEMISKTLAHIDKKRADLGLPVYDPERFGNSGDMRMLELEDLPFRQRREALYGVAAD
;
A
#
# COMPACT_ATOMS: atom_id res chain seq x y z
N ASP A 1 -5.90 14.66 6.35
CA ASP A 1 -6.04 13.60 5.35
C ASP A 1 -5.12 13.80 4.15
N TYR A 2 -4.37 14.90 4.05
CA TYR A 2 -3.37 15.08 2.99
C TYR A 2 -2.36 13.93 2.94
N LEU A 3 -1.77 13.54 4.08
CA LEU A 3 -0.75 12.48 4.08
C LEU A 3 -1.37 11.12 3.76
N HIS A 4 -2.54 10.80 4.32
CA HIS A 4 -3.29 9.59 3.95
C HIS A 4 -3.53 9.52 2.44
N THR A 5 -4.12 10.58 1.86
CA THR A 5 -4.48 10.59 0.45
C THR A 5 -3.28 10.62 -0.48
N TYR A 6 -2.20 11.31 -0.12
CA TYR A 6 -0.97 11.35 -0.90
C TYR A 6 -0.30 9.98 -0.96
N VAL A 7 -0.05 9.36 0.20
CA VAL A 7 0.58 8.04 0.30
C VAL A 7 -0.24 6.99 -0.43
N THR A 8 -1.55 6.93 -0.20
CA THR A 8 -2.43 5.95 -0.86
C THR A 8 -2.39 6.10 -2.39
N ARG A 9 -2.48 7.32 -2.92
CA ARG A 9 -2.44 7.54 -4.37
C ARG A 9 -1.09 7.15 -4.97
N GLU A 10 0.01 7.44 -4.29
CA GLU A 10 1.35 7.12 -4.80
C GLU A 10 1.64 5.62 -4.80
N LEU A 11 1.09 4.86 -3.85
CA LEU A 11 1.16 3.40 -3.81
C LEU A 11 0.26 2.75 -4.86
N LEU A 12 -0.98 3.23 -5.02
CA LEU A 12 -1.91 2.70 -6.03
C LEU A 12 -1.35 2.84 -7.46
N LYS A 13 -0.70 3.96 -7.78
CA LYS A 13 -0.04 4.16 -9.09
C LYS A 13 1.10 3.17 -9.37
N LYS A 14 1.65 2.55 -8.33
CA LYS A 14 2.79 1.60 -8.39
C LYS A 14 2.32 0.17 -8.13
N ASP A 15 1.06 -0.11 -8.46
CA ASP A 15 0.43 -1.44 -8.39
C ASP A 15 0.44 -2.09 -6.99
N VAL A 16 0.50 -1.29 -5.92
CA VAL A 16 0.40 -1.79 -4.55
C VAL A 16 -1.06 -1.90 -4.15
N LEU A 17 -1.52 -3.10 -3.80
CA LEU A 17 -2.85 -3.30 -3.22
C LEU A 17 -2.93 -2.63 -1.85
N VAL A 18 -3.88 -1.72 -1.69
CA VAL A 18 -4.06 -0.96 -0.45
C VAL A 18 -5.31 -1.43 0.30
N VAL A 19 -5.12 -1.84 1.56
CA VAL A 19 -6.18 -2.12 2.52
C VAL A 19 -6.18 -1.04 3.60
N GLU A 20 -7.35 -0.55 4.00
CA GLU A 20 -7.45 0.55 4.97
C GLU A 20 -8.52 0.33 6.04
N THR A 21 -8.21 0.82 7.24
CA THR A 21 -9.14 0.89 8.37
C THR A 21 -9.24 2.31 8.92
N GLY A 22 -10.27 2.55 9.74
CA GLY A 22 -10.41 3.78 10.53
C GLY A 22 -10.37 5.06 9.68
N CYS A 23 -9.66 6.08 10.18
CA CYS A 23 -9.59 7.39 9.54
C CYS A 23 -8.92 7.38 8.16
N GLY A 24 -7.98 6.45 7.91
CA GLY A 24 -7.36 6.27 6.60
C GLY A 24 -8.39 5.89 5.55
N ALA A 25 -9.22 4.88 5.86
CA ALA A 25 -10.30 4.46 4.98
C ALA A 25 -11.30 5.58 4.67
N ILE A 26 -11.61 6.42 5.66
CA ILE A 26 -12.49 7.59 5.46
C ILE A 26 -11.83 8.62 4.54
N ALA A 27 -10.51 8.81 4.62
CA ALA A 27 -9.77 9.68 3.71
C ALA A 27 -9.89 9.20 2.25
N SER A 28 -9.67 7.89 2.00
CA SER A 28 -9.82 7.29 0.68
C SER A 28 -11.27 7.27 0.18
N ALA A 29 -12.24 7.08 1.08
CA ALA A 29 -13.67 7.15 0.77
C ALA A 29 -14.06 8.52 0.17
N LYS A 30 -13.55 9.61 0.76
CA LYS A 30 -13.80 10.97 0.28
C LYS A 30 -13.24 11.24 -1.12
N LEU A 31 -12.29 10.44 -1.58
CA LEU A 31 -11.71 10.51 -2.92
C LEU A 31 -12.37 9.58 -3.95
N GLY A 32 -13.39 8.82 -3.53
CA GLY A 32 -14.05 7.83 -4.37
C GLY A 32 -13.25 6.55 -4.59
N LEU A 33 -12.14 6.34 -3.87
CA LEU A 33 -11.27 5.16 -4.04
C LEU A 33 -11.89 3.85 -3.51
N LEU A 34 -13.04 3.94 -2.83
CA LEU A 34 -13.84 2.79 -2.37
C LEU A 34 -15.04 2.52 -3.28
N LEU A 35 -15.22 3.27 -4.36
CA LEU A 35 -16.42 3.24 -5.22
C LEU A 35 -16.16 2.47 -6.52
N GLY A 36 -16.04 1.15 -6.44
CA GLY A 36 -15.89 0.27 -7.61
C GLY A 36 -14.92 0.84 -8.66
N GLU A 37 -15.40 0.97 -9.89
CA GLU A 37 -14.60 1.43 -11.04
C GLU A 37 -14.20 2.93 -10.98
N ALA A 38 -14.84 3.75 -10.15
CA ALA A 38 -14.70 5.22 -10.16
C ALA A 38 -13.32 5.74 -9.70
N GLY A 39 -12.46 4.86 -9.19
CA GLY A 39 -11.09 5.19 -8.81
C GLY A 39 -10.02 4.52 -9.66
N LEU A 40 -10.39 3.71 -10.66
CA LEU A 40 -9.44 2.91 -11.46
C LEU A 40 -8.56 3.77 -12.36
N ASP A 41 -8.95 5.01 -12.68
CA ASP A 41 -8.14 6.02 -13.39
C ASP A 41 -6.90 6.47 -12.60
N LYS A 42 -6.84 6.16 -11.30
CA LYS A 42 -5.76 6.58 -10.38
C LYS A 42 -4.84 5.42 -9.99
N VAL A 43 -5.03 4.25 -10.58
CA VAL A 43 -4.35 3.00 -10.24
C VAL A 43 -3.37 2.64 -11.35
N GLY A 44 -2.24 2.02 -10.98
CA GLY A 44 -1.32 1.45 -11.93
C GLY A 44 -1.98 0.36 -12.78
N PRO A 45 -1.42 0.07 -13.97
CA PRO A 45 -2.03 -0.84 -14.93
C PRO A 45 -2.18 -2.27 -14.40
N GLY A 46 -1.24 -2.77 -13.59
CA GLY A 46 -1.28 -4.12 -13.04
C GLY A 46 -2.37 -4.29 -11.99
N LEU A 47 -2.46 -3.36 -11.04
CA LEU A 47 -3.50 -3.41 -10.01
C LEU A 47 -4.88 -3.09 -10.60
N ARG A 48 -4.98 -2.21 -11.60
CA ARG A 48 -6.23 -1.96 -12.32
C ARG A 48 -6.80 -3.27 -12.90
N GLU A 49 -5.98 -4.05 -13.60
CA GLU A 49 -6.41 -5.33 -14.20
C GLU A 49 -6.96 -6.29 -13.13
N VAL A 50 -6.31 -6.36 -11.97
CA VAL A 50 -6.80 -7.16 -10.82
C VAL A 50 -8.13 -6.63 -10.30
N CYS A 51 -8.26 -5.31 -10.13
CA CYS A 51 -9.50 -4.69 -9.65
C CYS A 51 -10.68 -4.93 -10.60
N GLU A 52 -10.46 -4.79 -11.92
CA GLU A 52 -11.46 -5.04 -12.95
C GLU A 52 -11.86 -6.51 -13.02
N ALA A 53 -10.89 -7.42 -13.02
CA ALA A 53 -11.13 -8.86 -13.11
C ALA A 53 -11.89 -9.42 -11.90
N VAL A 54 -11.59 -8.92 -10.69
CA VAL A 54 -12.22 -9.38 -9.45
C VAL A 54 -13.50 -8.59 -9.14
N GLY A 55 -13.65 -7.38 -9.67
CA GLY A 55 -14.77 -6.48 -9.39
C GLY A 55 -14.65 -5.77 -8.03
N ILE A 56 -13.44 -5.37 -7.66
CA ILE A 56 -13.14 -4.72 -6.38
C ILE A 56 -12.68 -3.25 -6.56
N PRO A 57 -12.93 -2.37 -5.58
CA PRO A 57 -12.39 -1.01 -5.62
C PRO A 57 -10.86 -0.97 -5.45
N PRO A 58 -10.20 0.13 -5.85
CA PRO A 58 -8.76 0.34 -5.66
C PRO A 58 -8.27 0.20 -4.21
N VAL A 59 -9.07 0.66 -3.25
CA VAL A 59 -8.78 0.55 -1.83
C VAL A 59 -9.82 -0.35 -1.18
N LEU A 60 -9.38 -1.31 -0.38
CA LEU A 60 -10.25 -2.23 0.32
C LEU A 60 -10.47 -1.77 1.76
N HIS A 61 -11.67 -1.29 2.06
CA HIS A 61 -12.00 -0.88 3.42
C HIS A 61 -12.29 -2.09 4.32
N MET A 62 -11.42 -2.31 5.30
CA MET A 62 -11.52 -3.45 6.24
C MET A 62 -12.18 -3.10 7.57
N GLY A 63 -12.83 -1.94 7.71
CA GLY A 63 -13.60 -1.54 8.89
C GLY A 63 -12.90 -0.52 9.80
N SER A 64 -13.29 -0.52 11.07
CA SER A 64 -12.84 0.42 12.09
C SER A 64 -11.41 0.13 12.58
N CYS A 65 -10.84 0.99 13.44
CA CYS A 65 -9.47 0.78 13.96
C CYS A 65 -9.27 -0.59 14.66
N VAL A 66 -10.31 -1.16 15.28
CA VAL A 66 -10.20 -2.50 15.91
C VAL A 66 -10.15 -3.62 14.88
N ASP A 67 -10.63 -3.35 13.66
CA ASP A 67 -10.63 -4.29 12.56
C ASP A 67 -9.26 -4.40 11.85
N ASN A 68 -8.22 -3.69 12.30
CA ASN A 68 -6.83 -3.97 11.90
C ASN A 68 -6.45 -5.44 12.21
N THR A 69 -7.08 -6.03 13.21
CA THR A 69 -6.97 -7.48 13.50
C THR A 69 -7.40 -8.36 12.32
N ARG A 70 -8.33 -7.91 11.47
CA ARG A 70 -8.73 -8.63 10.25
C ARG A 70 -7.60 -8.68 9.22
N ILE A 71 -6.78 -7.63 9.13
CA ILE A 71 -5.61 -7.61 8.24
C ILE A 71 -4.64 -8.69 8.69
N LEU A 72 -4.38 -8.81 10.01
CA LEU A 72 -3.54 -9.89 10.53
C LEU A 72 -4.14 -11.26 10.25
N THR A 73 -5.46 -11.44 10.39
CA THR A 73 -6.12 -12.70 9.99
C THR A 73 -5.90 -13.01 8.51
N VAL A 74 -6.03 -12.02 7.61
CA VAL A 74 -5.78 -12.20 6.18
C VAL A 74 -4.32 -12.59 5.93
N LEU A 75 -3.36 -11.93 6.57
CA LEU A 75 -1.93 -12.26 6.43
C LEU A 75 -1.64 -13.68 6.94
N THR A 76 -2.23 -14.09 8.07
CA THR A 76 -2.12 -15.47 8.58
C THR A 76 -2.68 -16.47 7.57
N GLN A 77 -3.84 -16.20 6.96
CA GLN A 77 -4.41 -17.08 5.94
C GLN A 77 -3.57 -17.13 4.66
N MET A 78 -2.96 -16.02 4.23
CA MET A 78 -2.04 -16.01 3.08
C MET A 78 -0.81 -16.90 3.32
N VAL A 79 -0.28 -16.89 4.55
CA VAL A 79 0.82 -17.78 4.96
C VAL A 79 0.35 -19.24 5.03
N GLU A 80 -0.82 -19.49 5.63
CA GLU A 80 -1.39 -20.84 5.78
C GLU A 80 -1.75 -21.51 4.45
N ASP A 81 -2.32 -20.76 3.51
CA ASP A 81 -2.59 -21.21 2.15
C ASP A 81 -1.29 -21.56 1.39
N GLY A 82 -0.17 -20.96 1.80
CA GLY A 82 1.17 -21.19 1.28
C GLY A 82 1.48 -20.44 -0.01
N GLY A 83 2.75 -20.45 -0.39
CA GLY A 83 3.25 -19.80 -1.61
C GLY A 83 3.73 -18.35 -1.44
N LEU A 84 3.57 -17.77 -0.25
CA LEU A 84 4.05 -16.42 0.07
C LEU A 84 4.80 -16.38 1.42
N GLY A 85 5.75 -17.30 1.59
CA GLY A 85 6.53 -17.46 2.81
C GLY A 85 5.89 -18.40 3.83
N ASP A 86 6.59 -18.59 4.95
CA ASP A 86 6.22 -19.47 6.07
C ASP A 86 5.77 -18.70 7.32
N ASP A 87 5.92 -17.36 7.33
CA ASP A 87 5.50 -16.46 8.41
C ASP A 87 5.19 -15.06 7.86
N ILE A 88 4.44 -14.25 8.62
CA ILE A 88 3.97 -12.91 8.23
C ILE A 88 5.14 -11.97 7.90
N ASP A 89 6.27 -12.12 8.57
CA ASP A 89 7.44 -11.28 8.34
C ASP A 89 8.07 -11.49 6.95
N GLN A 90 7.72 -12.56 6.25
CA GLN A 90 8.19 -12.84 4.88
C GLN A 90 7.23 -12.28 3.82
N VAL A 91 5.99 -11.97 4.21
CA VAL A 91 4.99 -11.42 3.30
C VAL A 91 5.42 -10.02 2.85
N PRO A 92 5.38 -9.70 1.53
CA PRO A 92 5.73 -8.38 1.01
C PRO A 92 4.64 -7.35 1.30
N ALA A 93 4.48 -6.98 2.57
CA ALA A 93 3.49 -6.05 3.08
C ALA A 93 4.06 -5.11 4.15
N VAL A 94 3.47 -3.92 4.28
CA VAL A 94 3.88 -2.88 5.24
C VAL A 94 2.64 -2.24 5.84
N GLY A 95 2.64 -2.03 7.16
CA GLY A 95 1.62 -1.24 7.85
C GLY A 95 1.99 0.24 7.87
N LEU A 96 1.06 1.14 7.56
CA LEU A 96 1.30 2.58 7.55
C LEU A 96 0.32 3.31 8.47
N ALA A 97 0.85 4.21 9.30
CA ALA A 97 0.08 5.17 10.10
C ALA A 97 0.56 6.61 9.82
N PRO A 98 0.25 7.19 8.65
CA PRO A 98 0.84 8.46 8.21
C PRO A 98 0.42 9.66 9.08
N GLU A 99 -0.82 9.68 9.55
CA GLU A 99 -1.36 10.75 10.42
C GLU A 99 -1.74 10.17 11.80
N TRP A 100 -0.86 9.37 12.41
CA TRP A 100 -1.13 8.83 13.75
C TRP A 100 -1.30 9.95 14.79
N MET A 101 -2.12 9.70 15.81
CA MET A 101 -2.42 10.69 16.85
C MET A 101 -2.67 10.03 18.21
N SER A 102 -3.48 8.97 18.25
CA SER A 102 -3.91 8.36 19.51
C SER A 102 -2.96 7.25 19.97
N GLU A 103 -2.87 7.02 21.28
CA GLU A 103 -2.17 5.87 21.89
C GLU A 103 -2.65 4.53 21.31
N LYS A 104 -3.92 4.44 20.92
CA LYS A 104 -4.45 3.26 20.21
C LYS A 104 -3.66 2.92 18.94
N ALA A 105 -3.18 3.92 18.20
CA ALA A 105 -2.40 3.71 16.98
C ALA A 105 -1.04 3.08 17.31
N LEU A 106 -0.38 3.55 18.38
CA LEU A 106 0.86 2.94 18.88
C LEU A 106 0.62 1.49 19.31
N SER A 107 -0.45 1.23 20.07
CA SER A 107 -0.81 -0.15 20.45
C SER A 107 -1.05 -1.05 19.24
N ILE A 108 -1.71 -0.53 18.20
CA ILE A 108 -1.92 -1.25 16.93
C ILE A 108 -0.59 -1.57 16.25
N GLY A 109 0.27 -0.58 16.08
CA GLY A 109 1.60 -0.79 15.52
C GLY A 109 2.39 -1.83 16.30
N THR A 110 2.38 -1.76 17.63
CA THR A 110 3.12 -2.70 18.48
C THR A 110 2.68 -4.15 18.28
N TYR A 111 1.37 -4.43 18.27
CA TYR A 111 0.93 -5.81 18.07
C TYR A 111 1.14 -6.30 16.63
N CYS A 112 1.07 -5.41 15.62
CA CYS A 112 1.39 -5.76 14.23
C CYS A 112 2.88 -6.10 14.09
N VAL A 113 3.76 -5.32 14.71
CA VAL A 113 5.21 -5.59 14.73
C VAL A 113 5.53 -6.89 15.45
N ALA A 114 4.91 -7.13 16.61
CA ALA A 114 5.05 -8.40 17.33
C ALA A 114 4.54 -9.61 16.52
N SER A 115 3.69 -9.39 15.51
CA SER A 115 3.20 -10.40 14.59
C SER A 115 4.03 -10.51 13.29
N GLY A 116 5.18 -9.84 13.20
CA GLY A 116 6.08 -9.93 12.04
C GLY A 116 5.98 -8.77 11.03
N ALA A 117 5.04 -7.84 11.19
CA ALA A 117 4.87 -6.75 10.23
C ALA A 117 5.91 -5.64 10.39
N TYR A 118 6.38 -5.07 9.27
CA TYR A 118 7.01 -3.76 9.27
C TYR A 118 5.94 -2.67 9.33
N VAL A 119 6.05 -1.75 10.29
CA VAL A 119 5.09 -0.66 10.49
C VAL A 119 5.80 0.70 10.49
N ILE A 120 5.34 1.62 9.65
CA ILE A 120 5.84 2.98 9.56
C ILE A 120 4.79 3.96 10.10
N PHE A 121 5.21 4.80 11.04
CA PHE A 121 4.45 5.93 11.55
C PHE A 121 4.94 7.22 10.91
N GLY A 122 4.02 8.15 10.61
CA GLY A 122 4.39 9.51 10.23
C GLY A 122 4.84 10.34 11.43
N GLY A 123 5.32 11.56 11.19
CA GLY A 123 5.65 12.53 12.25
C GLY A 123 6.80 12.12 13.17
N SER A 124 6.89 12.77 14.34
CA SER A 124 7.99 12.57 15.29
C SER A 124 7.80 11.31 16.14
N SER A 125 8.89 10.58 16.41
CA SER A 125 8.86 9.45 17.33
C SER A 125 8.57 9.89 18.77
N PRO A 126 7.62 9.25 19.48
CA PRO A 126 7.34 9.53 20.88
C PRO A 126 8.46 9.06 21.83
N VAL A 127 9.40 8.25 21.31
CA VAL A 127 10.55 7.73 22.04
C VAL A 127 11.87 8.29 21.49
N SER A 128 11.82 9.27 20.58
CA SER A 128 13.02 10.01 20.19
C SER A 128 13.57 10.72 21.43
N GLY A 129 14.83 10.47 21.75
CA GLY A 129 15.49 11.21 22.81
C GLY A 129 16.12 12.50 22.27
N MET A 130 16.92 13.15 23.11
CA MET A 130 17.69 14.33 22.74
C MET A 130 19.15 13.90 22.49
N PRO A 131 19.53 13.51 21.26
CA PRO A 131 20.87 13.00 20.96
C PRO A 131 21.98 13.98 21.33
N ASP A 132 21.71 15.28 21.22
CA ASP A 132 22.64 16.34 21.64
C ASP A 132 22.77 16.50 23.17
N ARG A 133 22.00 15.74 23.98
CA ARG A 133 21.95 15.87 25.44
C ARG A 133 22.11 14.57 26.21
N MET A 134 21.90 13.41 25.57
CA MET A 134 22.06 12.09 26.19
C MET A 134 22.55 11.08 25.17
N ASP A 135 23.72 10.48 25.42
CA ASP A 135 24.33 9.49 24.51
C ASP A 135 23.46 8.24 24.30
N GLU A 136 22.61 7.89 25.27
CA GLU A 136 21.73 6.71 25.23
C GLU A 136 20.32 7.00 24.67
N SER A 137 20.07 8.23 24.23
CA SER A 137 18.75 8.72 23.80
C SER A 137 18.08 7.87 22.71
N ASP A 138 18.87 7.21 21.88
CA ASP A 138 18.37 6.44 20.73
C ASP A 138 18.25 4.93 21.02
N LEU A 139 18.57 4.46 22.23
CA LEU A 139 18.55 3.04 22.56
C LEU A 139 17.16 2.41 22.33
N VAL A 140 16.10 3.09 22.77
CA VAL A 140 14.73 2.61 22.58
C VAL A 140 14.34 2.65 21.10
N ALA A 141 14.68 3.72 20.40
CA ALA A 141 14.40 3.86 18.96
C ALA A 141 15.08 2.76 18.14
N HIS A 142 16.33 2.43 18.45
CA HIS A 142 17.06 1.34 17.81
C HIS A 142 16.52 -0.04 18.20
N PHE A 143 16.08 -0.22 19.44
CA PHE A 143 15.48 -1.48 19.87
C PHE A 143 14.14 -1.76 19.19
N ILE A 144 13.27 -0.75 19.03
CA ILE A 144 11.97 -0.92 18.35
C ILE A 144 12.09 -1.11 16.83
N SER A 145 13.19 -0.66 16.24
CA SER A 145 13.48 -0.87 14.82
C SER A 145 14.25 -2.17 14.63
N GLU A 146 15.53 -2.21 14.94
CA GLU A 146 16.42 -3.35 14.65
C GLU A 146 16.33 -4.48 15.68
N GLY A 147 16.07 -4.14 16.94
CA GLY A 147 15.91 -5.13 18.01
C GLY A 147 14.68 -6.01 17.76
N TRP A 148 13.53 -5.39 17.49
CA TRP A 148 12.29 -6.09 17.18
C TRP A 148 12.38 -6.84 15.84
N GLU A 149 13.06 -6.31 14.82
CA GLU A 149 13.28 -7.04 13.56
C GLU A 149 14.00 -8.38 13.80
N LYS A 150 15.00 -8.40 14.69
CA LYS A 150 15.74 -9.62 15.04
C LYS A 150 14.92 -10.61 15.87
N LEU A 151 14.00 -10.13 16.70
CA LEU A 151 13.22 -10.96 17.62
C LEU A 151 11.93 -11.50 16.99
N TYR A 152 11.27 -10.70 16.17
CA TYR A 152 9.93 -10.96 15.66
C TYR A 152 9.82 -10.88 14.13
N GLY A 153 10.87 -10.48 13.42
CA GLY A 153 10.83 -10.19 11.98
C GLY A 153 10.18 -8.84 11.64
N GLY A 154 9.24 -8.37 12.46
CA GLY A 154 8.60 -7.06 12.35
C GLY A 154 9.42 -5.93 12.96
N LYS A 155 9.17 -4.68 12.53
CA LYS A 155 9.85 -3.49 13.05
C LYS A 155 9.02 -2.23 12.98
N MET A 156 9.38 -1.23 13.78
CA MET A 156 8.71 0.07 13.81
C MET A 156 9.67 1.21 13.44
N GLU A 157 9.25 2.10 12.55
CA GLU A 157 9.95 3.35 12.26
C GLU A 157 9.01 4.55 12.31
N PHE A 158 9.55 5.73 12.62
CA PHE A 158 8.84 7.01 12.58
C PHE A 158 9.51 7.90 11.53
N ILE A 159 8.81 8.14 10.43
CA ILE A 159 9.33 8.81 9.24
C ILE A 159 8.42 10.00 8.93
N PRO A 160 8.86 11.25 9.21
CA PRO A 160 8.06 12.44 8.98
C PRO A 160 7.81 12.74 7.49
N ASP A 161 8.76 12.39 6.62
CA ASP A 161 8.69 12.68 5.20
C ASP A 161 7.85 11.62 4.46
N PRO A 162 6.73 11.99 3.81
CA PRO A 162 5.89 11.02 3.10
C PRO A 162 6.59 10.37 1.91
N ASP A 163 7.51 11.07 1.24
CA ASP A 163 8.25 10.50 0.10
C ASP A 163 9.24 9.42 0.56
N GLU A 164 9.95 9.66 1.67
CA GLU A 164 10.77 8.64 2.32
C GLU A 164 9.92 7.44 2.78
N MET A 165 8.73 7.68 3.36
CA MET A 165 7.81 6.61 3.76
C MET A 165 7.40 5.73 2.58
N ILE A 166 7.04 6.32 1.44
CA ILE A 166 6.71 5.60 0.21
C ILE A 166 7.93 4.83 -0.29
N SER A 167 9.10 5.47 -0.35
CA SER A 167 10.35 4.86 -0.80
C SER A 167 10.71 3.62 0.04
N LYS A 168 10.67 3.72 1.37
CA LYS A 168 10.93 2.60 2.29
C LYS A 168 9.87 1.51 2.21
N THR A 169 8.61 1.88 1.99
CA THR A 169 7.51 0.92 1.78
C THR A 169 7.80 0.05 0.54
N LEU A 170 8.08 0.69 -0.60
CA LEU A 170 8.37 -0.01 -1.85
C LEU A 170 9.64 -0.85 -1.75
N ALA A 171 10.71 -0.28 -1.19
CA ALA A 171 11.98 -1.00 -1.00
C ALA A 171 11.81 -2.24 -0.11
N HIS A 172 10.97 -2.17 0.93
CA HIS A 172 10.66 -3.33 1.77
C HIS A 172 9.87 -4.39 1.00
N ILE A 173 8.82 -4.00 0.30
CA ILE A 173 8.01 -4.88 -0.54
C ILE A 173 8.90 -5.58 -1.58
N ASP A 174 9.73 -4.83 -2.32
CA ASP A 174 10.62 -5.37 -3.34
C ASP A 174 11.67 -6.32 -2.76
N LYS A 175 12.23 -6.00 -1.58
CA LYS A 175 13.14 -6.90 -0.87
C LYS A 175 12.46 -8.22 -0.54
N LYS A 176 11.27 -8.19 0.08
CA LYS A 176 10.52 -9.41 0.45
C LYS A 176 10.10 -10.21 -0.78
N ARG A 177 9.69 -9.54 -1.86
CA ARG A 177 9.43 -10.18 -3.15
C ARG A 177 10.66 -10.90 -3.70
N ALA A 178 11.83 -10.27 -3.65
CA ALA A 178 13.08 -10.87 -4.10
C ALA A 178 13.49 -12.07 -3.23
N ASP A 179 13.34 -11.98 -1.91
CA ASP A 179 13.59 -13.08 -0.96
C ASP A 179 12.69 -14.30 -1.24
N LEU A 180 11.47 -14.07 -1.73
CA LEU A 180 10.52 -15.09 -2.18
C LEU A 180 10.74 -15.58 -3.62
N GLY A 181 11.73 -15.06 -4.34
CA GLY A 181 12.00 -15.41 -5.74
C GLY A 181 10.95 -14.90 -6.73
N LEU A 182 10.16 -13.89 -6.36
CA LEU A 182 9.17 -13.28 -7.25
C LEU A 182 9.85 -12.39 -8.29
N PRO A 183 9.26 -12.24 -9.50
CA PRO A 183 9.77 -11.32 -10.50
C PRO A 183 9.84 -9.89 -9.99
N VAL A 184 10.90 -9.17 -10.40
CA VAL A 184 11.06 -7.74 -10.16
C VAL A 184 9.84 -7.00 -10.70
N TYR A 185 9.37 -6.00 -9.96
CA TYR A 185 8.27 -5.15 -10.42
C TYR A 185 8.66 -4.42 -11.70
N ASP A 186 7.77 -4.47 -12.69
CA ASP A 186 7.93 -3.80 -13.97
C ASP A 186 6.61 -3.07 -14.28
N PRO A 187 6.59 -1.73 -14.28
CA PRO A 187 5.39 -0.95 -14.53
C PRO A 187 4.86 -1.08 -15.97
N GLU A 188 5.70 -1.53 -16.92
CA GLU A 188 5.32 -1.72 -18.32
C GLU A 188 4.82 -3.14 -18.62
N ARG A 189 4.90 -4.05 -17.65
CA ARG A 189 4.50 -5.46 -17.83
C ARG A 189 3.01 -5.63 -18.10
N PHE A 190 2.19 -4.78 -17.48
CA PHE A 190 0.73 -4.84 -17.55
C PHE A 190 0.16 -3.61 -18.27
N GLY A 191 -1.15 -3.58 -18.51
CA GLY A 191 -1.81 -2.43 -19.16
C GLY A 191 -1.90 -2.52 -20.68
N ASN A 192 -1.44 -3.63 -21.27
CA ASN A 192 -1.69 -3.96 -22.68
C ASN A 192 -3.07 -4.61 -22.91
N SER A 193 -4.03 -4.43 -21.98
CA SER A 193 -5.38 -4.95 -22.16
C SER A 193 -6.04 -4.28 -23.38
N GLY A 194 -6.94 -5.01 -24.06
CA GLY A 194 -7.60 -4.51 -25.27
C GLY A 194 -8.44 -3.24 -25.07
N ASP A 195 -8.71 -2.88 -23.83
CA ASP A 195 -9.60 -1.78 -23.46
C ASP A 195 -8.91 -0.41 -23.55
N MET A 196 -7.57 -0.35 -23.45
CA MET A 196 -6.81 0.87 -23.71
C MET A 196 -7.07 1.43 -25.10
N ARG A 197 -7.21 0.54 -26.10
CA ARG A 197 -7.60 0.93 -27.46
C ARG A 197 -8.99 1.57 -27.46
N MET A 198 -9.94 1.07 -26.67
CA MET A 198 -11.27 1.67 -26.60
C MET A 198 -11.24 3.05 -25.94
N LEU A 199 -10.44 3.23 -24.89
CA LEU A 199 -10.24 4.55 -24.27
C LEU A 199 -9.59 5.55 -25.22
N GLU A 200 -8.54 5.15 -25.94
CA GLU A 200 -7.92 5.97 -26.99
C GLU A 200 -8.92 6.36 -28.08
N LEU A 201 -9.78 5.42 -28.50
CA LEU A 201 -10.84 5.68 -29.46
C LEU A 201 -11.91 6.64 -28.89
N GLU A 202 -12.22 6.56 -27.60
CA GLU A 202 -13.16 7.46 -26.93
C GLU A 202 -12.65 8.88 -26.73
N ASP A 203 -11.34 9.11 -26.74
CA ASP A 203 -10.76 10.45 -26.74
C ASP A 203 -10.73 11.08 -28.14
N LEU A 204 -10.88 10.28 -29.20
CA LEU A 204 -10.92 10.82 -30.57
C LEU A 204 -12.17 11.69 -30.79
N PRO A 205 -12.04 12.81 -31.54
CA PRO A 205 -13.16 13.55 -32.09
C PRO A 205 -14.17 12.63 -32.80
N PHE A 206 -15.47 12.89 -32.65
CA PHE A 206 -16.54 12.00 -33.10
C PHE A 206 -16.37 11.41 -34.51
N ARG A 207 -15.92 12.22 -35.49
CA ARG A 207 -15.65 11.72 -36.85
C ARG A 207 -14.51 10.70 -36.90
N GLN A 208 -13.38 11.02 -36.26
CA GLN A 208 -12.19 10.16 -36.22
C GLN A 208 -12.47 8.87 -35.44
N ARG A 209 -13.22 8.96 -34.33
CA ARG A 209 -13.71 7.79 -33.58
C ARG A 209 -14.56 6.86 -34.44
N ARG A 210 -15.50 7.42 -35.19
CA ARG A 210 -16.41 6.64 -36.05
C ARG A 210 -15.65 5.93 -37.18
N GLU A 211 -14.68 6.62 -37.77
CA GLU A 211 -13.81 6.07 -38.82
C GLU A 211 -12.89 4.97 -38.27
N ALA A 212 -12.32 5.17 -37.08
CA ALA A 212 -11.44 4.20 -36.44
C ALA A 212 -12.18 2.95 -35.91
N LEU A 213 -13.45 3.09 -35.49
CA LEU A 213 -14.28 1.98 -35.01
C LEU A 213 -14.91 1.17 -36.16
N TYR A 214 -15.43 1.84 -37.19
CA TYR A 214 -16.27 1.22 -38.21
C TYR A 214 -15.65 1.22 -39.61
N GLY A 215 -14.47 1.82 -39.78
CA GLY A 215 -13.86 2.09 -41.08
C GLY A 215 -14.49 3.28 -41.79
N VAL A 216 -13.87 3.71 -42.88
CA VAL A 216 -14.48 4.62 -43.85
C VAL A 216 -15.41 3.80 -44.74
N ALA A 217 -16.59 4.34 -45.07
CA ALA A 217 -17.45 3.73 -46.07
C ALA A 217 -16.64 3.60 -47.37
N ALA A 218 -16.60 2.39 -47.95
CA ALA A 218 -15.95 2.18 -49.24
C ALA A 218 -16.64 3.05 -50.30
N ASP A 219 -15.85 3.84 -51.03
CA ASP A 219 -16.28 4.67 -52.15
C ASP A 219 -16.88 3.84 -53.30
#